data_AF-A0A2V6NW42-F1
#
_entry.id   AF-A0A2V6NW42-F1
#
_cell.length_a   1.000
_cell.length_b   1.000
_cell.length_c   1.000
_cell.angle_alpha   90.00
_cell.angle_beta   90.00
_cell.angle_gamma   90.00
#
_symmetry.space_group_name_H-M   'P 1'
#
loop_
_entity.id
_entity.type
_entity.pdbx_description
1 polymer ?
#
loop_
_entity_poly.entity_id
_entity_poly.type
_entity_poly.pdbx_seq_one_letter_code
_entity_poly.pdbx_strand_id
1 'polypeptide(L)' 'MAEIKIGQPVSRRLGDLLIAEGLIDQEQLQKALAEQKGTREKLGSVLVRLNLVDEDQLIGFLSRQYGVPSVTVSRLDIDP' A
#
# COMPACT_ATOMS: atom_id res chain seq x y z
N MET A 1 -6.97 -28.22 -18.23
CA MET A 1 -7.02 -26.88 -18.87
C MET A 1 -6.89 -25.85 -17.76
N ALA A 2 -5.72 -25.19 -17.72
CA ALA A 2 -5.27 -24.14 -16.80
C ALA A 2 -5.27 -24.43 -15.28
N GLU A 3 -4.14 -24.97 -14.79
CA GLU A 3 -3.61 -24.75 -13.45
C GLU A 3 -3.07 -23.32 -13.33
N ILE A 4 -3.30 -22.64 -12.19
CA ILE A 4 -2.26 -22.06 -11.31
C ILE A 4 -2.85 -21.94 -9.88
N LYS A 5 -2.30 -22.70 -8.92
CA LYS A 5 -2.43 -22.47 -7.47
C LYS A 5 -1.22 -21.67 -6.98
N ILE A 6 -1.40 -20.43 -6.54
CA ILE A 6 -0.46 -19.68 -5.66
C ILE A 6 -1.23 -18.54 -4.98
N GLY A 7 -1.20 -18.33 -3.66
CA GLY A 7 -0.35 -18.93 -2.64
C GLY A 7 -0.75 -18.61 -1.20
N GLN A 8 -0.21 -19.41 -0.28
CA GLN A 8 -0.11 -19.20 1.17
C GLN A 8 0.83 -18.01 1.50
N PRO A 9 1.06 -17.61 2.77
CA PRO A 9 0.27 -17.71 4.00
C PRO A 9 -0.27 -16.31 4.42
N VAL A 10 -1.21 -16.28 5.36
CA VAL A 10 -1.77 -15.06 5.97
C VAL A 10 -0.75 -14.44 6.95
N SER A 11 0.39 -13.97 6.43
CA SER A 11 1.03 -12.80 7.02
C SER A 11 0.20 -11.64 6.51
N ARG A 12 -0.63 -11.01 7.36
CA ARG A 12 -1.64 -10.02 6.96
C ARG A 12 -1.06 -9.08 5.91
N ARG A 13 -1.45 -9.25 4.64
CA ARG A 13 -0.85 -8.51 3.54
C ARG A 13 -1.34 -7.07 3.65
N LEU A 14 -0.53 -6.10 3.23
CA LEU A 14 -0.88 -4.67 3.30
C LEU A 14 -2.29 -4.41 2.76
N GLY A 15 -2.67 -5.04 1.64
CA GLY A 15 -4.01 -4.91 1.07
C GLY A 15 -5.13 -5.38 2.00
N ASP A 16 -4.97 -6.51 2.70
CA ASP A 16 -5.98 -7.03 3.62
C ASP A 16 -6.15 -6.12 4.84
N LEU A 17 -5.05 -5.51 5.31
CA LEU A 17 -5.08 -4.56 6.42
C LEU A 17 -5.76 -3.25 6.03
N LEU A 18 -5.51 -2.75 4.83
CA LEU A 18 -6.15 -1.55 4.32
C LEU A 18 -7.66 -1.75 4.15
N ILE A 19 -8.09 -2.95 3.73
CA ILE A 19 -9.52 -3.33 3.69
C ILE A 19 -10.11 -3.42 5.10
N ALA A 20 -9.39 -4.05 6.04
CA ALA A 20 -9.86 -4.19 7.42
C ALA A 20 -10.04 -2.84 8.13
N GLU A 21 -9.22 -1.85 7.82
CA GLU A 21 -9.35 -0.46 8.31
C GLU A 21 -10.36 0.38 7.52
N GLY A 22 -10.94 -0.16 6.44
CA GLY A 22 -11.89 0.55 5.59
C GLY A 22 -11.27 1.66 4.75
N LEU A 23 -9.95 1.64 4.54
CA LEU A 23 -9.25 2.62 3.71
C LEU A 23 -9.41 2.36 2.22
N ILE A 24 -9.56 1.08 1.85
CA ILE A 24 -9.86 0.65 0.49
C ILE A 24 -10.87 -0.51 0.53
N ASP A 25 -11.54 -0.78 -0.57
CA ASP A 25 -12.34 -1.98 -0.75
C ASP A 25 -11.62 -3.07 -1.57
N GLN A 26 -12.30 -4.20 -1.74
CA GLN A 26 -11.77 -5.34 -2.49
C GLN A 26 -11.58 -5.02 -3.98
N GLU A 27 -12.42 -4.19 -4.59
CA GLU A 27 -12.37 -3.82 -6.00
C GLU A 27 -11.17 -2.89 -6.27
N GLN A 28 -10.99 -1.89 -5.42
CA GLN A 28 -9.86 -0.96 -5.45
C GLN A 28 -8.54 -1.70 -5.26
N LEU A 29 -8.48 -2.68 -4.36
CA LEU A 29 -7.30 -3.53 -4.20
C LEU A 29 -7.00 -4.33 -5.47
N GLN A 30 -8.00 -4.93 -6.12
CA GLN A 30 -7.79 -5.67 -7.37
C GLN A 30 -7.31 -4.76 -8.50
N LYS A 31 -7.88 -3.55 -8.62
CA LYS A 31 -7.45 -2.55 -9.60
C LYS A 31 -5.98 -2.15 -9.38
N ALA A 32 -5.60 -1.86 -8.14
CA ALA A 32 -4.23 -1.51 -7.81
C ALA A 32 -3.24 -2.66 -8.07
N LEU A 33 -3.62 -3.91 -7.79
CA LEU A 33 -2.80 -5.09 -8.10
C LEU A 33 -2.66 -5.33 -9.61
N ALA A 34 -3.70 -5.06 -10.40
CA ALA A 34 -3.64 -5.16 -11.85
C ALA A 34 -2.65 -4.13 -12.44
N GLU A 35 -2.73 -2.88 -11.99
CA GLU A 35 -1.80 -1.80 -12.38
C GLU A 35 -0.37 -2.09 -11.89
N GLN A 36 -0.22 -2.67 -10.70
CA GLN A 36 1.10 -3.02 -10.17
C GLN A 36 1.81 -4.09 -11.00
N LYS A 37 1.09 -5.06 -11.61
CA LYS A 37 1.68 -6.21 -12.31
C LYS A 37 2.61 -5.86 -13.49
N GLY A 38 2.59 -4.62 -13.98
CA GLY A 38 3.50 -4.13 -15.02
C GLY A 38 4.60 -3.19 -14.51
N THR A 39 4.66 -2.92 -13.21
CA THR A 39 5.52 -1.90 -12.61
C THR A 39 6.46 -2.49 -11.56
N ARG A 40 7.49 -1.73 -11.18
CA ARG A 40 8.29 -2.01 -9.97
C ARG A 40 7.79 -1.22 -8.75
N GLU A 41 6.63 -0.60 -8.84
CA GLU A 41 6.07 0.23 -7.78
C GLU A 41 5.56 -0.63 -6.61
N LYS A 42 5.57 -0.06 -5.41
CA LYS A 42 4.94 -0.66 -4.22
C LYS A 42 3.43 -0.48 -4.32
N LEU A 43 2.67 -1.43 -3.76
CA LEU A 43 1.20 -1.39 -3.77
C LEU A 43 0.66 -0.08 -3.18
N GLY A 44 1.23 0.41 -2.08
CA GLY A 44 0.86 1.69 -1.48
C GLY A 44 1.04 2.88 -2.43
N SER A 45 2.16 2.94 -3.14
CA SER A 45 2.42 3.99 -4.15
C SER A 45 1.42 3.93 -5.29
N VAL A 46 1.07 2.72 -5.76
CA VAL A 46 0.04 2.54 -6.79
C VAL A 46 -1.33 2.99 -6.30
N LEU A 47 -1.70 2.69 -5.04
CA LEU A 47 -2.97 3.10 -4.45
C LEU A 47 -3.09 4.64 -4.38
N VAL A 48 -2.03 5.33 -3.97
CA VAL A 48 -1.98 6.81 -3.93
C VAL A 48 -2.03 7.39 -5.35
N ARG A 49 -1.22 6.87 -6.27
CA ARG A 49 -1.17 7.32 -7.67
C ARG A 49 -2.52 7.16 -8.39
N LEU A 50 -3.26 6.11 -8.08
CA LEU A 50 -4.60 5.86 -8.62
C LEU A 50 -5.71 6.63 -7.87
N ASN A 51 -5.34 7.44 -6.87
CA ASN A 51 -6.24 8.20 -6.02
C ASN A 51 -7.28 7.31 -5.31
N LEU A 52 -6.89 6.06 -4.99
CA LEU A 52 -7.70 5.07 -4.30
C LEU A 52 -7.55 5.15 -2.78
N VAL A 53 -6.42 5.68 -2.31
CA VAL A 53 -6.16 6.02 -0.91
C VAL A 53 -5.42 7.35 -0.89
N ASP A 54 -5.71 8.19 0.09
CA ASP A 54 -4.95 9.41 0.31
C ASP A 54 -3.55 9.10 0.89
N GLU A 55 -2.56 9.92 0.54
CA GLU A 55 -1.18 9.73 0.98
C GLU A 55 -1.04 9.87 2.51
N ASP A 56 -1.69 10.86 3.11
CA ASP A 56 -1.66 11.08 4.56
C ASP A 56 -2.38 9.94 5.30
N GLN A 57 -3.48 9.43 4.72
CA GLN A 57 -4.18 8.26 5.25
C GLN A 57 -3.30 7.01 5.24
N LEU A 58 -2.59 6.77 4.13
CA LEU A 58 -1.69 5.63 3.98
C LEU A 58 -0.49 5.75 4.93
N ILE A 59 0.15 6.92 5.02
CA ILE A 59 1.26 7.18 5.94
C ILE A 59 0.80 6.98 7.40
N GLY A 60 -0.34 7.55 7.77
CA GLY A 60 -0.92 7.40 9.09
C GLY A 60 -1.21 5.94 9.44
N PHE A 61 -1.74 5.17 8.49
CA PHE A 61 -1.95 3.73 8.65
C PHE A 61 -0.65 2.97 8.84
N LEU A 62 0.36 3.23 7.99
CA LEU A 62 1.66 2.56 8.07
C LEU A 62 2.38 2.87 9.39
N SER A 63 2.34 4.12 9.85
CA SER A 63 2.91 4.50 11.14
C SER A 63 2.24 3.79 12.33
N ARG A 64 0.91 3.65 12.31
CA ARG A 64 0.20 2.86 13.33
C ARG A 64 0.58 1.38 13.28
N GLN A 65 0.67 0.81 12.08
CA GLN A 65 0.94 -0.62 11.88
C GLN A 65 2.37 -1.03 12.26
N TYR A 66 3.35 -0.17 11.99
CA TYR A 66 4.76 -0.45 12.28
C TYR A 66 5.24 0.16 13.62
N GLY A 67 4.39 0.93 14.30
CA GLY A 67 4.74 1.58 15.57
C GLY A 67 5.88 2.59 15.46
N VAL A 68 6.14 3.10 14.24
CA VAL A 68 7.20 4.07 13.96
C VAL A 68 6.53 5.42 13.69
N PRO A 69 6.94 6.51 14.38
CA PRO A 69 6.41 7.83 14.09
C PRO A 69 6.63 8.17 12.61
N SER A 70 5.61 8.72 11.94
CA SER A 70 5.73 9.24 10.58
C SER A 70 6.70 10.42 10.61
N VAL A 71 7.98 10.17 10.35
CA VAL A 71 8.93 11.26 10.12
C VAL A 71 8.76 11.66 8.67
N THR A 72 8.02 12.75 8.44
CA THR A 72 8.07 13.47 7.19
C THR A 72 9.50 13.98 7.03
N VAL A 73 10.32 13.35 6.18
CA VAL A 73 11.65 13.85 5.82
C VAL A 73 11.48 15.01 4.84
N SER A 74 10.81 16.07 5.28
CA SER A 74 10.92 17.37 4.66
C SER A 74 12.09 18.06 5.34
N ARG A 75 13.10 18.42 4.54
CA ARG A 75 14.32 19.16 4.93
C ARG A 75 15.35 18.36 5.72
N LEU A 76 16.18 17.62 4.98
CA LEU A 76 17.61 17.78 5.20
C LEU A 76 17.99 19.01 4.36
N ASP A 77 18.07 20.18 5.00
CA ASP A 77 18.81 21.29 4.43
C ASP A 77 20.24 20.78 4.21
N ILE A 78 20.60 20.55 2.95
CA ILE A 78 22.00 20.36 2.56
C ILE A 78 22.63 21.74 2.69
N ASP A 79 23.27 22.00 3.83
CA ASP A 79 24.22 23.10 3.92
C ASP A 79 25.48 22.70 3.13
N PRO A 80 26.08 23.63 2.35
CA PRO A 80 27.02 23.34 1.26
C PRO A 80 28.40 22.84 1.67
#